data_AF-A0A1X7GDB5-F1
#
_entry.id   AF-A0A1X7GDB5-F1
#
_cell.length_a   1.000
_cell.length_b   1.000
_cell.length_c   1.000
_cell.angle_alpha   90.00
_cell.angle_beta   90.00
_cell.angle_gamma   90.00
#
_symmetry.space_group_name_H-M   'P 1'
#
loop_
_entity.id
_entity.type
_entity.pdbx_description
1 polymer ?
#
loop_
_entity_poly.entity_id
_entity_poly.type
_entity_poly.pdbx_seq_one_letter_code
_entity_poly.pdbx_strand_id
1 'polypeptide(L)'
;MVASLAIIALIFGAMAAYAVVADNHSGGFTRYARVDRPDGTYRNMLVDDVSLAALRQGRPAETMTILMESFSGGSLTSVFVKRREGGRWTYGSVRPGEDLKAFRPGPSCATCHRAAGAGDGMFTRPMLEGFVKTGSVRQTFCDRSGRSPCSPDVYRRASR
;
A
#
# COMPACT_ATOMS: atom_id res chain seq x y z
N MET A 1 30.19 63.12 -0.14
CA MET A 1 30.18 61.86 0.62
C MET A 1 28.73 61.43 0.76
N VAL A 2 28.26 60.47 -0.05
CA VAL A 2 26.86 60.04 -0.08
C VAL A 2 26.81 58.63 0.52
N ALA A 3 26.31 58.53 1.75
CA ALA A 3 26.14 57.26 2.45
C ALA A 3 24.92 56.52 1.89
N SER A 4 25.15 55.41 1.19
CA SER A 4 24.10 54.51 0.72
C SER A 4 23.68 53.57 1.84
N LEU A 5 22.45 53.70 2.32
CA LEU A 5 21.81 52.70 3.18
C LEU A 5 21.31 51.54 2.32
N ALA A 6 21.87 50.35 2.51
CA ALA A 6 21.34 49.11 1.97
C ALA A 6 20.31 48.52 2.93
N ILE A 7 19.05 48.46 2.50
CA ILE A 7 17.95 47.78 3.21
C ILE A 7 18.00 46.30 2.82
N ILE A 8 18.43 45.44 3.75
CA ILE A 8 18.35 43.98 3.59
C ILE A 8 16.96 43.53 4.04
N ALA A 9 16.09 43.23 3.08
CA ALA A 9 14.78 42.64 3.34
C ALA A 9 14.93 41.13 3.61
N LEU A 10 14.74 40.70 4.87
CA LEU A 10 14.64 39.31 5.26
C LEU A 10 13.27 38.75 4.86
N ILE A 11 13.22 37.96 3.78
CA ILE A 11 12.04 37.18 3.41
C ILE A 11 12.01 35.91 4.27
N PHE A 12 11.28 35.96 5.38
CA PHE A 12 10.89 34.75 6.12
C PHE A 12 9.72 34.09 5.40
N GLY A 13 10.02 33.12 4.53
CA GLY A 13 9.01 32.26 3.93
C GLY A 13 8.32 31.42 5.01
N ALA A 14 7.01 31.56 5.15
CA ALA A 14 6.20 30.74 6.05
C ALA A 14 6.27 29.27 5.58
N MET A 15 7.00 28.43 6.30
CA MET A 15 6.91 26.99 6.15
C MET A 15 5.60 26.52 6.77
N ALA A 16 4.63 26.16 5.92
CA ALA A 16 3.43 25.47 6.37
C ALA A 16 3.84 24.11 6.97
N ALA A 17 3.68 23.97 8.29
CA ALA A 17 3.85 22.70 8.97
C ALA A 17 2.69 21.78 8.59
N TYR A 18 2.94 20.83 7.69
CA TYR A 18 2.01 19.74 7.43
C TYR A 18 2.00 18.83 8.66
N ALA A 19 0.87 18.79 9.38
CA ALA A 19 0.68 17.82 10.46
C ALA A 19 0.75 16.41 9.86
N VAL A 20 1.81 15.67 10.20
CA VAL A 20 1.91 14.25 9.88
C VAL A 20 0.87 13.54 10.73
N VAL A 21 -0.24 13.12 10.13
CA VAL A 21 -1.17 12.20 10.78
C VAL A 21 -0.36 10.96 11.15
N ALA A 22 -0.25 10.66 12.44
CA ALA A 22 0.50 9.52 12.92
C ALA A 22 -0.03 8.25 12.24
N ASP A 23 0.85 7.57 11.51
CA ASP A 23 0.51 6.35 10.78
C ASP A 23 0.42 5.18 11.76
N ASN A 24 -0.71 5.08 12.45
CA ASN A 24 -0.90 4.08 13.50
C ASN A 24 -1.23 2.69 12.94
N HIS A 25 -1.56 2.57 11.65
CA HIS A 25 -2.06 1.32 11.06
C HIS A 25 -0.98 0.49 10.34
N SER A 26 0.14 1.11 9.96
CA SER A 26 1.24 0.43 9.26
C SER A 26 2.32 -0.12 10.20
N GLY A 27 2.19 0.05 11.52
CA GLY A 27 3.08 -0.57 12.50
C GLY A 27 3.04 -2.11 12.41
N GLY A 28 4.21 -2.75 12.23
CA GLY A 28 4.33 -4.19 12.05
C GLY A 28 4.04 -4.69 10.62
N PHE A 29 4.03 -3.77 9.64
CA PHE A 29 3.86 -4.08 8.23
C PHE A 29 5.05 -3.59 7.42
N THR A 30 5.41 -4.39 6.42
CA THR A 30 6.45 -4.06 5.45
C THR A 30 5.82 -3.82 4.08
N ARG A 31 6.09 -2.65 3.48
CA ARG A 31 5.69 -2.36 2.09
C ARG A 31 6.46 -3.25 1.13
N TYR A 32 5.75 -4.08 0.37
CA TYR A 32 6.34 -4.95 -0.65
C TYR A 32 6.10 -4.45 -2.08
N ALA A 33 5.08 -3.61 -2.30
CA ALA A 33 4.80 -3.08 -3.61
C ALA A 33 4.17 -1.68 -3.61
N ARG A 34 4.32 -0.99 -4.74
CA ARG A 34 3.62 0.24 -5.12
C ARG A 34 2.99 0.07 -6.50
N VAL A 35 1.74 0.49 -6.65
CA VAL A 35 0.99 0.46 -7.91
C VAL A 35 0.49 1.86 -8.22
N ASP A 36 1.15 2.53 -9.15
CA ASP A 36 0.71 3.84 -9.68
C ASP A 36 -0.41 3.65 -10.70
N ARG A 37 -1.28 4.66 -10.87
CA ARG A 37 -2.47 4.56 -11.75
C ARG A 37 -2.63 5.79 -12.67
N PRO A 38 -3.37 5.66 -13.79
CA PRO A 38 -3.55 6.75 -14.75
C PRO A 38 -4.33 7.97 -14.23
N ASP A 39 -5.11 7.80 -13.16
CA ASP A 39 -5.88 8.87 -12.53
C ASP A 39 -5.07 9.67 -11.49
N GLY A 40 -3.73 9.48 -11.47
CA GLY A 40 -2.84 10.13 -10.51
C GLY A 40 -2.90 9.55 -9.09
N THR A 41 -3.74 8.56 -8.85
CA THR A 41 -3.74 7.82 -7.57
C THR A 41 -2.66 6.75 -7.56
N TYR A 42 -2.27 6.30 -6.37
CA TYR A 42 -1.40 5.14 -6.22
C TYR A 42 -1.80 4.31 -5.01
N ARG A 43 -1.32 3.07 -4.98
CA ARG A 43 -1.54 2.16 -3.87
C ARG A 43 -0.24 1.58 -3.35
N ASN A 44 -0.02 1.66 -2.05
CA ASN A 44 1.01 0.87 -1.39
C ASN A 44 0.39 -0.47 -0.96
N MET A 45 1.15 -1.53 -1.17
CA MET A 45 0.80 -2.87 -0.71
C MET A 45 1.77 -3.25 0.40
N LEU A 46 1.23 -3.63 1.55
CA LEU A 46 2.00 -4.01 2.71
C LEU A 46 1.59 -5.42 3.17
N VAL A 47 2.54 -6.14 3.76
CA VAL A 47 2.35 -7.46 4.37
C VAL A 47 2.81 -7.41 5.82
N ASP A 48 2.13 -8.10 6.72
CA ASP A 48 2.56 -8.15 8.12
C ASP A 48 3.93 -8.85 8.24
N ASP A 49 4.74 -8.39 9.20
CA ASP A 49 6.13 -8.82 9.35
C ASP A 49 6.25 -10.31 9.72
N VAL A 50 5.27 -10.86 10.44
CA VAL A 50 5.23 -12.28 10.82
C VAL A 50 5.09 -13.16 9.58
N SER A 51 4.14 -12.83 8.70
CA SER A 51 3.93 -13.53 7.44
C SER A 51 5.11 -13.38 6.50
N LEU A 52 5.69 -12.18 6.42
CA LEU A 52 6.88 -11.94 5.61
C LEU A 52 8.07 -12.80 6.08
N ALA A 53 8.26 -12.92 7.39
CA ALA A 53 9.32 -13.76 7.96
C ALA A 53 9.12 -15.25 7.59
N ALA A 54 7.89 -15.76 7.70
CA ALA A 54 7.57 -17.13 7.28
C ALA A 54 7.87 -17.37 5.79
N LEU A 55 7.41 -16.45 4.92
CA LEU A 55 7.63 -16.53 3.47
C LEU A 55 9.12 -16.52 3.10
N ARG A 56 9.93 -15.69 3.76
CA ARG A 56 11.39 -15.64 3.54
C ARG A 56 12.11 -16.94 3.92
N GLN A 57 11.54 -17.71 4.84
CA GLN A 57 12.04 -19.03 5.22
C GLN A 57 11.50 -20.14 4.31
N GLY A 58 10.77 -19.80 3.25
CA GLY A 58 10.13 -20.78 2.37
C GLY A 58 8.96 -21.52 3.03
N ARG A 59 8.44 -21.01 4.16
CA ARG A 59 7.31 -21.60 4.87
C ARG A 59 6.00 -20.90 4.50
N PRO A 60 4.88 -21.62 4.41
CA PRO A 60 3.57 -20.98 4.30
C PRO A 60 3.29 -20.19 5.59
N ALA A 61 2.70 -19.01 5.45
CA ALA A 61 2.18 -18.27 6.59
C ALA A 61 0.81 -18.83 6.99
N GLU A 62 0.66 -19.26 8.24
CA GLU A 62 -0.61 -19.81 8.77
C GLU A 62 -1.73 -18.78 8.79
N THR A 63 -1.35 -17.55 9.12
CA THR A 63 -2.15 -16.35 8.98
C THR A 63 -1.42 -15.36 8.08
N MET A 64 -2.15 -14.46 7.43
CA MET A 64 -1.53 -13.39 6.64
C MET A 64 -2.44 -12.18 6.56
N THR A 65 -1.92 -11.01 6.87
CA THR A 65 -2.59 -9.73 6.67
C THR A 65 -1.86 -8.93 5.59
N ILE A 66 -2.63 -8.50 4.60
CA ILE A 66 -2.21 -7.58 3.55
C ILE A 66 -2.98 -6.28 3.72
N LEU A 67 -2.26 -5.17 3.77
CA LEU A 67 -2.84 -3.83 3.69
C LEU A 67 -2.69 -3.30 2.27
N MET A 68 -3.69 -2.56 1.83
CA MET A 68 -3.64 -1.75 0.62
C MET A 68 -4.05 -0.33 0.99
N GLU A 69 -3.05 0.52 1.12
CA GLU A 69 -3.23 1.96 1.32
C GLU A 69 -3.46 2.60 -0.04
N SER A 70 -4.51 3.40 -0.19
CA SER A 70 -4.76 4.16 -1.43
C SER A 70 -4.56 5.65 -1.21
N PHE A 71 -3.81 6.28 -2.08
CA PHE A 71 -3.45 7.69 -2.00
C PHE A 71 -3.98 8.48 -3.20
N SER A 72 -4.39 9.71 -2.95
CA SER A 72 -4.76 10.70 -3.97
C SER A 72 -4.24 12.08 -3.55
N GLY A 73 -3.58 12.80 -4.45
CA GLY A 73 -2.97 14.10 -4.13
C GLY A 73 -1.94 14.04 -3.00
N GLY A 74 -1.30 12.89 -2.78
CA GLY A 74 -0.37 12.67 -1.66
C GLY A 74 -1.04 12.32 -0.32
N SER A 75 -2.36 12.39 -0.21
CA SER A 75 -3.10 12.07 1.02
C SER A 75 -3.61 10.63 1.01
N LEU A 76 -3.53 9.96 2.17
CA LEU A 76 -4.12 8.64 2.39
C LEU A 76 -5.65 8.75 2.41
N THR A 77 -6.32 8.06 1.50
CA THR A 77 -7.78 8.13 1.33
C THR A 77 -8.51 6.92 1.89
N SER A 78 -7.89 5.75 1.88
CA SER A 78 -8.49 4.52 2.37
C SER A 78 -7.44 3.45 2.66
N VAL A 79 -7.73 2.60 3.65
CA VAL A 79 -6.93 1.43 4.00
C VAL A 79 -7.81 0.20 3.83
N PHE A 80 -7.50 -0.62 2.82
CA PHE A 80 -8.15 -1.92 2.65
C PHE A 80 -7.36 -3.00 3.36
N VAL A 81 -8.05 -3.88 4.05
CA VAL A 81 -7.47 -4.97 4.82
C VAL A 81 -7.92 -6.29 4.19
N LYS A 82 -6.96 -7.16 3.94
CA LYS A 82 -7.19 -8.53 3.49
C LYS A 82 -6.50 -9.48 4.46
N ARG A 83 -7.24 -10.40 5.07
CA ARG A 83 -6.70 -11.34 6.08
C ARG A 83 -6.97 -12.80 5.72
N ARG A 84 -5.93 -13.63 5.77
CA ARG A 84 -5.98 -15.09 5.64
C ARG A 84 -5.88 -15.71 7.02
N GLU A 85 -6.82 -16.57 7.36
CA GLU A 85 -6.80 -17.40 8.57
C GLU A 85 -7.39 -18.76 8.20
N GLY A 86 -6.75 -19.87 8.59
CA GLY A 86 -7.24 -21.22 8.28
C GLY A 86 -7.44 -21.46 6.78
N GLY A 87 -6.58 -20.88 5.94
CA GLY A 87 -6.68 -20.97 4.48
C GLY A 87 -7.76 -20.08 3.84
N ARG A 88 -8.61 -19.41 4.61
CA ARG A 88 -9.71 -18.59 4.10
C ARG A 88 -9.37 -17.10 4.12
N TRP A 89 -9.71 -16.41 3.04
CA TRP A 89 -9.58 -14.95 2.96
C TRP A 89 -10.84 -14.22 3.43
N THR A 90 -10.63 -13.19 4.24
CA THR A 90 -11.60 -12.15 4.60
C THR A 90 -11.10 -10.79 4.15
N TYR A 91 -12.03 -9.87 3.90
CA TYR A 91 -11.75 -8.59 3.26
C TYR A 91 -12.55 -7.49 3.92
N GLY A 92 -12.04 -6.27 3.94
CA GLY A 92 -12.72 -5.11 4.47
C GLY A 92 -11.84 -3.88 4.39
N SER A 93 -12.16 -2.88 5.19
CA SER A 93 -11.39 -1.64 5.27
C SER A 93 -11.48 -1.05 6.67
N VAL A 94 -10.50 -0.23 7.01
CA VAL A 94 -10.55 0.66 8.17
C VAL A 94 -10.38 2.10 7.67
N ARG A 95 -10.81 3.08 8.47
CA ARG A 95 -10.53 4.48 8.16
C ARG A 95 -9.04 4.77 8.36
N PRO A 96 -8.45 5.72 7.61
CA PRO A 96 -7.12 6.23 7.92
C PRO A 96 -7.04 6.68 9.40
N GLY A 97 -6.02 6.22 10.12
CA GLY A 97 -5.82 6.50 11.54
C GLY A 97 -6.61 5.62 12.52
N GLU A 98 -7.49 4.75 12.03
CA GLU A 98 -8.23 3.79 12.86
C GLU A 98 -7.38 2.54 13.16
N ASP A 99 -7.55 1.97 14.36
CA ASP A 99 -6.87 0.72 14.76
C ASP A 99 -7.37 -0.46 13.90
N LEU A 100 -6.46 -1.32 13.43
CA LEU A 100 -6.79 -2.53 12.66
C LEU A 100 -7.72 -3.50 13.42
N LYS A 101 -7.84 -3.42 14.74
CA LYS A 101 -8.82 -4.15 15.56
C LYS A 101 -10.27 -3.75 15.23
N ALA A 102 -10.48 -2.56 14.68
CA ALA A 102 -11.78 -2.11 14.20
C ALA A 102 -12.17 -2.77 12.87
N PHE A 103 -11.27 -3.52 12.22
CA PHE A 103 -11.56 -4.27 11.01
C PHE A 103 -12.82 -5.14 11.17
N ARG A 104 -13.75 -4.99 10.22
CA ARG A 104 -14.93 -5.84 10.08
C ARG A 104 -14.97 -6.41 8.66
N PRO A 105 -14.97 -7.74 8.50
CA PRO A 105 -15.11 -8.36 7.19
C PRO A 105 -16.40 -7.95 6.49
N GLY A 106 -16.32 -7.65 5.19
CA GLY A 106 -17.45 -7.35 4.32
C GLY A 106 -17.41 -8.21 3.04
N PRO A 107 -18.57 -8.63 2.50
CA PRO A 107 -18.61 -9.56 1.36
C PRO A 107 -18.28 -8.89 0.01
N SER A 108 -18.36 -7.56 -0.09
CA SER A 108 -18.25 -6.82 -1.36
C SER A 108 -16.94 -7.05 -2.10
N CYS A 109 -15.83 -7.24 -1.37
CA CYS A 109 -14.52 -7.46 -1.97
C CYS A 109 -14.33 -8.90 -2.48
N ALA A 110 -15.00 -9.88 -1.84
CA ALA A 110 -14.75 -11.30 -2.12
C ALA A 110 -15.06 -11.68 -3.58
N THR A 111 -16.10 -11.09 -4.18
CA THR A 111 -16.46 -11.38 -5.58
C THR A 111 -15.36 -10.99 -6.56
N CYS A 112 -14.78 -9.80 -6.43
CA CYS A 112 -13.67 -9.40 -7.30
C CYS A 112 -12.42 -10.24 -7.04
N HIS A 113 -12.14 -10.55 -5.78
CA HIS A 113 -10.94 -11.32 -5.43
C HIS A 113 -11.00 -12.80 -5.83
N ARG A 114 -12.19 -13.39 -5.99
CA ARG A 114 -12.34 -14.72 -6.60
C ARG A 114 -11.75 -14.78 -8.02
N ALA A 115 -11.88 -13.68 -8.78
CA ALA A 115 -11.33 -13.59 -10.14
C ALA A 115 -9.79 -13.49 -10.17
N ALA A 116 -9.11 -13.29 -9.03
CA ALA A 116 -7.65 -13.38 -8.97
C ALA A 116 -7.14 -14.81 -9.23
N GLY A 117 -8.03 -15.81 -9.21
CA GLY A 117 -7.78 -17.16 -9.70
C GLY A 117 -6.55 -17.80 -9.07
N ALA A 118 -5.58 -18.18 -9.91
CA ALA A 118 -4.34 -18.84 -9.52
C ALA A 118 -3.56 -18.09 -8.42
N GLY A 119 -3.76 -16.77 -8.26
CA GLY A 119 -3.11 -15.93 -7.26
C GLY A 119 -3.58 -16.13 -5.81
N ASP A 120 -4.39 -17.15 -5.49
CA ASP A 120 -4.93 -17.38 -4.14
C ASP A 120 -5.64 -16.12 -3.61
N GLY A 121 -6.51 -15.56 -4.45
CA GLY A 121 -7.21 -14.31 -4.18
C GLY A 121 -6.32 -13.05 -4.21
N MET A 122 -5.01 -13.13 -4.49
CA MET A 122 -4.08 -11.99 -4.50
C MET A 122 -3.63 -11.66 -5.93
N PHE A 123 -4.09 -10.53 -6.48
CA PHE A 123 -3.61 -10.03 -7.77
C PHE A 123 -2.10 -9.69 -7.74
N THR A 124 -1.61 -9.23 -6.60
CA THR A 124 -0.22 -8.80 -6.39
C THR A 124 0.71 -9.92 -5.92
N ARG A 125 0.27 -11.19 -5.95
CA ARG A 125 1.10 -12.32 -5.47
C ARG A 125 2.47 -12.39 -6.15
N PRO A 126 2.60 -12.24 -7.49
CA PRO A 126 3.91 -12.23 -8.14
C PRO A 126 4.83 -11.13 -7.59
N MET A 127 4.29 -9.94 -7.28
CA MET A 127 5.08 -8.84 -6.74
C MET A 127 5.57 -9.15 -5.31
N LEU A 128 4.74 -9.79 -4.48
CA LEU A 128 5.16 -10.23 -3.14
C LEU A 128 6.26 -11.30 -3.23
N GLU A 129 6.12 -12.28 -4.12
CA GLU A 129 7.15 -13.31 -4.36
C GLU A 129 8.48 -12.67 -4.81
N GLY A 130 8.43 -11.71 -5.74
CA GLY A 130 9.60 -10.94 -6.16
C GLY A 130 10.23 -10.14 -5.02
N PHE A 131 9.42 -9.54 -4.15
CA PHE A 131 9.90 -8.84 -2.96
C PHE A 131 10.56 -9.79 -1.95
N VAL A 132 9.95 -10.94 -1.65
CA VAL A 132 10.52 -11.97 -0.76
C VAL A 132 11.90 -12.41 -1.25
N LYS A 133 12.08 -12.59 -2.57
CA LYS A 133 13.34 -13.02 -3.17
C LYS A 133 14.45 -11.96 -3.10
N THR A 134 14.12 -10.67 -3.21
CA THR A 134 15.12 -9.62 -3.47
C THR A 134 15.24 -8.58 -2.35
N GLY A 135 14.23 -8.47 -1.48
CA GLY A 135 14.09 -7.38 -0.52
C GLY A 135 13.72 -6.03 -1.14
N SER A 136 13.63 -5.91 -2.46
CA SER A 136 13.34 -4.65 -3.15
C SER A 136 11.85 -4.46 -3.40
N VAL A 137 11.31 -3.30 -2.97
CA VAL A 137 9.92 -2.91 -3.22
C VAL A 137 9.62 -2.97 -4.72
N ARG A 138 8.54 -3.65 -5.09
CA ARG A 138 8.12 -3.78 -6.48
C ARG A 138 7.23 -2.63 -6.90
N GLN A 139 7.53 -2.00 -8.03
CA GLN A 139 6.75 -0.89 -8.54
C GLN A 139 6.18 -1.22 -9.93
N THR A 140 4.97 -0.75 -10.20
CA THR A 140 4.34 -0.89 -11.52
C THR A 140 3.35 0.23 -11.79
N PHE A 141 3.01 0.42 -13.06
CA PHE A 141 1.95 1.33 -13.50
C PHE A 141 0.76 0.52 -14.01
N CYS A 142 -0.41 0.78 -13.42
CA CYS A 142 -1.65 0.10 -13.76
C CYS A 142 -2.18 0.56 -15.12
N ASP A 143 -2.75 -0.38 -15.87
CA ASP A 143 -3.43 -0.12 -17.15
C ASP A 143 -4.90 0.27 -16.97
N ARG A 144 -5.36 0.47 -15.73
CA ARG A 144 -6.75 0.80 -15.39
C ARG A 144 -6.79 1.85 -14.28
N SER A 145 -7.82 2.69 -14.31
CA SER A 145 -8.11 3.72 -13.29
C SER A 145 -9.07 3.21 -12.21
N GLY A 146 -9.27 4.00 -11.15
CA GLY A 146 -10.28 3.76 -10.12
C GLY A 146 -10.03 2.51 -9.28
N ARG A 147 -11.10 1.73 -9.03
CA ARG A 147 -11.04 0.56 -8.13
C ARG A 147 -10.61 -0.75 -8.82
N SER A 148 -10.71 -0.84 -10.14
CA SER A 148 -10.45 -2.06 -10.89
C SER A 148 -9.02 -2.58 -10.71
N PRO A 149 -8.82 -3.90 -10.50
CA PRO A 149 -7.48 -4.48 -10.52
C PRO A 149 -6.86 -4.31 -11.92
N CYS A 150 -5.53 -4.16 -11.99
CA CYS A 150 -4.81 -4.10 -13.27
C CYS A 150 -4.96 -5.42 -14.03
N SER A 151 -4.59 -5.45 -15.30
CA SER A 151 -4.46 -6.74 -16.00
C SER A 151 -3.42 -7.64 -15.32
N PRO A 152 -3.61 -8.98 -15.31
CA PRO A 152 -2.65 -9.90 -14.72
C PRO A 152 -1.21 -9.74 -15.23
N ASP A 153 -1.02 -9.37 -16.50
CA ASP A 153 0.31 -9.15 -17.09
C ASP A 153 1.07 -7.98 -16.46
N VAL A 154 0.37 -6.93 -16.02
CA VAL A 154 0.99 -5.79 -15.32
C VAL A 154 1.68 -6.25 -14.04
N TYR A 155 1.03 -7.11 -13.25
CA TYR A 155 1.59 -7.65 -12.01
C TYR A 155 2.75 -8.61 -12.27
N ARG A 156 2.64 -9.47 -13.30
CA ARG A 156 3.70 -10.42 -13.68
C ARG A 156 4.98 -9.75 -14.19
N ARG A 157 4.88 -8.64 -14.90
CA ARG A 157 6.08 -7.92 -15.38
C ARG A 157 6.84 -7.27 -14.22
N ALA A 158 6.11 -6.77 -13.22
CA ALA A 158 6.69 -6.10 -12.07
C ALA A 158 7.39 -7.03 -11.07
N SER A 159 7.18 -8.35 -11.19
CA SER A 159 7.80 -9.35 -10.32
C SER A 159 9.14 -9.88 -10.82
N ARG A 160 9.49 -9.62 -12.09
CA ARG A 160 10.78 -10.01 -12.66
C ARG A 160 11.90 -9.15 -12.05
#